data_AF-A0A9P8CCS3-F1
#
_entry.id   AF-A0A9P8CCS3-F1
#
_cell.length_a   1.000
_cell.length_b   1.000
_cell.length_c   1.000
_cell.angle_alpha   90.00
_cell.angle_beta   90.00
_cell.angle_gamma   90.00
#
_symmetry.space_group_name_H-M   'P 1'
#
loop_
_entity.id
_entity.type
_entity.pdbx_description
1 polymer ?
#
loop_
_entity_poly.entity_id
_entity_poly.type
_entity_poly.pdbx_seq_one_letter_code
_entity_poly.pdbx_strand_id
1 'polypeptide(L)'
;MLVPYNTAISIGAGYNSYTQQLCINDAVEQDIKRGKSSTNLSLFDVSRPSSQSQKIEWITKFVDTVTEVADSMNVSGAVLVKENGTLDSSTGAFVNLDSMKDSDLNYLVQVKVTSKHLEADHLNQIREIEGISPADVTEVYGDTFVSGFIEGGEFTALLSVKVDGEHDLPAVKQALETLFNNLENGEPDSGQYDMQKLLLDATTTTRISVAWIGDTTQDPSDIEWSVQEVREAAEDFPSKVGLCPQRIHAVLTPYAKLSSYIQMTNSKNIVDYGSVKAYTDKLLDDYFEYKNIWKQIETGK
;
A
#
# COMPACT_ATOMS: atom_id res chain seq x y z
N MET A 1 -1.02 -0.86 -13.00
CA MET A 1 -0.32 -1.15 -11.72
C MET A 1 -0.80 -0.14 -10.71
N LEU A 2 -0.71 -0.43 -9.42
CA LEU A 2 -1.11 0.48 -8.36
C LEU A 2 0.11 0.85 -7.53
N VAL A 3 0.14 2.08 -7.03
CA VAL A 3 1.10 2.54 -6.02
C VAL A 3 0.37 3.40 -5.00
N PRO A 4 0.82 3.44 -3.74
CA PRO A 4 0.25 4.33 -2.74
C PRO A 4 0.17 5.77 -3.24
N TYR A 5 -0.94 6.43 -2.93
CA TYR A 5 -1.12 7.83 -3.29
C TYR A 5 -0.43 8.76 -2.28
N ASN A 6 0.22 9.80 -2.80
CA ASN A 6 0.59 10.97 -2.01
C ASN A 6 0.21 12.26 -2.76
N THR A 7 0.19 13.39 -2.05
CA THR A 7 -0.31 14.66 -2.59
C THR A 7 0.55 15.25 -3.73
N ALA A 8 1.79 14.79 -3.90
CA ALA A 8 2.64 15.24 -4.99
C ALA A 8 2.31 14.55 -6.32
N ILE A 9 1.57 13.43 -6.31
CA ILE A 9 1.22 12.68 -7.52
C ILE A 9 0.04 13.36 -8.24
N SER A 10 0.26 13.75 -9.50
CA SER A 10 -0.76 14.32 -10.39
C SER A 10 -1.03 13.43 -11.59
N ILE A 11 -2.25 13.51 -12.14
CA ILE A 11 -2.62 12.86 -13.42
C ILE A 11 -1.67 13.33 -14.52
N GLY A 12 -1.24 12.40 -15.38
CA GLY A 12 -0.33 12.65 -16.50
C GLY A 12 1.14 12.75 -16.11
N ALA A 13 1.49 12.75 -14.82
CA ALA A 13 2.88 12.77 -14.40
C ALA A 13 3.59 11.45 -14.71
N GLY A 14 4.87 11.54 -15.09
CA GLY A 14 5.77 10.41 -15.25
C GLY A 14 6.25 9.89 -13.91
N TYR A 15 6.36 8.58 -13.83
CA TYR A 15 6.53 7.86 -12.57
C TYR A 15 7.38 6.61 -12.78
N ASN A 16 8.37 6.44 -11.91
CA ASN A 16 9.13 5.20 -11.84
C ASN A 16 8.39 4.20 -10.95
N SER A 17 7.84 3.15 -11.55
CA SER A 17 7.04 2.16 -10.83
C SER A 17 7.87 1.32 -9.85
N TYR A 18 9.17 1.17 -10.10
CA TYR A 18 10.08 0.38 -9.29
C TYR A 18 10.59 1.14 -8.07
N THR A 19 11.08 2.37 -8.24
CA THR A 19 11.52 3.21 -7.10
C THR A 19 10.37 3.98 -6.45
N GLN A 20 9.16 3.88 -7.02
CA GLN A 20 7.94 4.61 -6.67
C GLN A 20 8.19 6.10 -6.48
N GLN A 21 8.82 6.72 -7.48
CA GLN A 21 9.16 8.13 -7.46
C GLN A 21 8.53 8.87 -8.63
N LEU A 22 8.05 10.07 -8.34
CA LEU A 22 7.64 11.04 -9.34
C LEU A 22 8.87 11.49 -10.12
N CYS A 23 8.84 11.35 -11.45
CA CYS A 23 9.97 11.71 -12.31
C CYS A 23 9.76 13.08 -12.95
N ILE A 24 8.58 13.30 -13.53
CA ILE A 24 8.28 14.54 -14.24
C ILE A 24 6.80 14.85 -14.24
N ASN A 25 6.45 16.13 -14.14
CA ASN A 25 5.06 16.58 -14.24
C ASN A 25 4.62 16.63 -15.71
N ASP A 26 3.35 16.32 -15.97
CA ASP A 26 2.73 16.39 -17.30
C ASP A 26 3.52 15.65 -18.39
N ALA A 27 4.00 14.45 -18.08
CA ALA A 27 4.66 13.58 -19.04
C ALA A 27 3.75 13.18 -20.20
N VAL A 28 2.44 13.06 -19.94
CA VAL A 28 1.44 12.66 -20.92
C VAL A 28 0.35 13.71 -21.00
N GLU A 29 -0.03 14.03 -22.22
CA GLU A 29 -1.08 14.97 -22.56
C GLU A 29 -2.15 14.32 -23.43
N GLN A 30 -3.25 15.06 -23.60
CA GLN A 30 -4.26 14.77 -24.59
C GLN A 30 -3.81 15.28 -25.97
N ASP A 31 -3.84 14.41 -26.98
CA ASP A 31 -3.66 14.79 -28.38
C ASP A 31 -4.82 15.72 -28.83
N ILE A 32 -4.55 17.03 -28.84
CA ILE A 32 -5.51 18.06 -29.29
C ILE A 32 -5.76 17.96 -30.81
N LYS A 33 -4.88 17.30 -31.59
CA LYS A 33 -5.00 17.21 -33.05
C LYS A 33 -6.06 16.20 -33.50
N ARG A 34 -6.49 15.28 -32.63
CA ARG A 34 -7.69 14.46 -32.82
C ARG A 34 -8.93 15.22 -32.35
N GLY A 35 -9.36 16.17 -33.17
CA GLY A 35 -10.48 17.08 -32.88
C GLY A 35 -11.72 16.39 -32.32
N LYS A 36 -11.94 16.58 -31.01
CA LYS A 36 -13.26 16.83 -30.43
C LYS A 36 -13.07 17.91 -29.36
N SER A 37 -13.81 18.99 -29.53
CA SER A 37 -13.98 20.09 -28.58
C SER A 37 -13.98 19.55 -27.16
N SER A 38 -13.04 20.02 -26.34
CA SER A 38 -13.01 19.84 -24.88
C SER A 38 -14.21 20.57 -24.27
N THR A 39 -15.39 19.98 -24.39
CA THR A 39 -16.53 20.33 -23.54
C THR A 39 -16.24 19.80 -22.14
N ASN A 40 -15.90 20.75 -21.27
CA ASN A 40 -16.04 20.71 -19.82
C ASN A 40 -15.28 19.59 -19.09
N LEU A 41 -14.08 19.92 -18.58
CA LEU A 41 -13.76 19.53 -17.20
C LEU A 41 -14.90 20.06 -16.32
N SER A 42 -15.88 19.23 -15.99
CA SER A 42 -16.89 19.58 -15.01
C SER A 42 -16.19 19.68 -13.65
N LEU A 43 -15.82 20.92 -13.32
CA LEU A 43 -15.71 21.41 -11.96
C LEU A 43 -16.89 20.86 -11.15
N PHE A 44 -16.55 20.02 -10.17
CA PHE A 44 -17.34 19.68 -8.99
C PHE A 44 -18.84 19.46 -9.23
N ASP A 45 -19.23 18.22 -9.51
CA ASP A 45 -20.61 17.79 -9.25
C ASP A 45 -20.79 17.61 -7.74
N VAL A 46 -21.13 18.72 -7.06
CA VAL A 46 -21.61 18.70 -5.66
C VAL A 46 -23.10 18.38 -5.69
N SER A 47 -23.43 17.12 -6.00
CA SER A 47 -24.82 16.64 -6.03
C SER A 47 -25.00 15.39 -5.17
N ARG A 48 -25.17 15.61 -3.86
CA ARG A 48 -25.75 14.72 -2.82
C ARG A 48 -25.08 13.35 -2.60
N PRO A 49 -25.12 12.80 -1.36
CA PRO A 49 -24.59 11.48 -1.06
C PRO A 49 -25.55 10.43 -1.64
N SER A 50 -25.42 10.11 -2.93
CA SER A 50 -25.84 8.79 -3.38
C SER A 50 -24.96 7.80 -2.64
N SER A 51 -25.52 6.79 -1.98
CA SER A 51 -24.77 5.68 -1.41
C SER A 51 -23.81 5.15 -2.48
N GLN A 52 -22.56 5.59 -2.45
CA GLN A 52 -21.56 5.15 -3.40
C GLN A 52 -21.40 3.66 -3.17
N SER A 53 -21.53 2.86 -4.23
CA SER A 53 -21.33 1.42 -4.12
C SER A 53 -19.88 1.19 -3.71
N GLN A 54 -19.65 0.82 -2.45
CA GLN A 54 -18.33 0.49 -1.94
C GLN A 54 -18.05 -0.99 -2.15
N LYS A 55 -16.87 -1.30 -2.68
CA LYS A 55 -16.31 -2.65 -2.66
C LYS A 55 -15.41 -2.75 -1.43
N ILE A 56 -15.74 -3.67 -0.52
CA ILE A 56 -14.93 -3.96 0.66
C ILE A 56 -14.17 -5.26 0.39
N GLU A 57 -12.88 -5.26 0.68
CA GLU A 57 -11.99 -6.40 0.53
C GLU A 57 -11.19 -6.58 1.82
N TRP A 58 -11.29 -7.77 2.41
CA TRP A 58 -10.61 -8.15 3.64
C TRP A 58 -9.41 -9.02 3.30
N ILE A 59 -8.26 -8.73 3.90
CA ILE A 59 -7.04 -9.54 3.78
C ILE A 59 -6.55 -9.81 5.20
N THR A 60 -6.73 -11.05 5.65
CA THR A 60 -6.30 -11.51 6.96
C THR A 60 -5.44 -12.76 6.79
N LYS A 61 -4.15 -12.69 7.13
CA LYS A 61 -3.23 -13.82 6.94
C LYS A 61 -2.00 -13.75 7.83
N PHE A 62 -1.39 -14.91 8.09
CA PHE A 62 -0.01 -14.95 8.58
C PHE A 62 0.96 -14.51 7.49
N VAL A 63 2.02 -13.83 7.90
CA VAL A 63 3.07 -13.31 7.01
C VAL A 63 4.44 -13.65 7.59
N ASP A 64 5.33 -14.21 6.77
CA ASP A 64 6.66 -14.62 7.21
C ASP A 64 7.76 -13.67 6.72
N THR A 65 7.48 -12.93 5.65
CA THR A 65 8.44 -12.05 4.98
C THR A 65 7.96 -10.60 4.96
N VAL A 66 8.91 -9.68 4.92
CA VAL A 66 8.60 -8.24 4.81
C VAL A 66 8.08 -7.94 3.41
N THR A 67 8.59 -8.66 2.41
CA THR A 67 8.12 -8.62 1.02
C THR A 67 6.62 -8.86 0.91
N GLU A 68 6.07 -9.86 1.61
CA GLU A 68 4.63 -10.15 1.55
C GLU A 68 3.77 -9.01 2.07
N VAL A 69 4.23 -8.29 3.10
CA VAL A 69 3.54 -7.12 3.64
C VAL A 69 3.65 -5.96 2.66
N ALA A 70 4.84 -5.71 2.11
CA ALA A 70 5.09 -4.68 1.10
C ALA A 70 4.18 -4.86 -0.13
N ASP A 71 4.11 -6.09 -0.66
CA ASP A 71 3.27 -6.43 -1.80
C ASP A 71 1.78 -6.23 -1.50
N SER A 72 1.32 -6.56 -0.27
CA SER A 72 -0.07 -6.32 0.14
C SER A 72 -0.45 -4.83 0.17
N MET A 73 0.53 -3.96 0.40
CA MET A 73 0.38 -2.50 0.45
C MET A 73 0.71 -1.82 -0.89
N ASN A 74 0.99 -2.59 -1.95
CA ASN A 74 1.49 -2.08 -3.24
C ASN A 74 2.77 -1.23 -3.11
N VAL A 75 3.60 -1.48 -2.11
CA VAL A 75 4.87 -0.78 -1.86
C VAL A 75 6.01 -1.61 -2.45
N SER A 76 6.95 -0.96 -3.14
CA SER A 76 8.10 -1.68 -3.68
C SER A 76 9.19 -1.90 -2.63
N GLY A 77 9.89 -3.04 -2.72
CA GLY A 77 11.02 -3.30 -1.84
C GLY A 77 12.15 -2.28 -1.97
N ALA A 78 12.33 -1.66 -3.14
CA ALA A 78 13.31 -0.61 -3.35
C ALA A 78 13.02 0.64 -2.49
N VAL A 79 11.73 1.00 -2.31
CA VAL A 79 11.31 2.09 -1.41
C VAL A 79 11.61 1.72 0.02
N LEU A 80 11.22 0.52 0.46
CA LEU A 80 11.42 0.09 1.84
C LEU A 80 12.90 0.02 2.23
N VAL A 81 13.78 -0.46 1.33
CA VAL A 81 15.23 -0.44 1.59
C VAL A 81 15.74 0.99 1.71
N LYS A 82 15.26 1.90 0.85
CA LYS A 82 15.68 3.32 0.86
C LYS A 82 15.22 4.06 2.12
N GLU A 83 13.98 3.82 2.54
CA GLU A 83 13.36 4.47 3.71
C GLU A 83 13.59 3.67 5.02
N ASN A 84 14.57 2.78 5.05
CA ASN A 84 14.98 1.98 6.22
C ASN A 84 13.81 1.20 6.86
N GLY A 85 12.84 0.76 6.06
CA GLY A 85 11.70 -0.01 6.52
C GLY A 85 10.60 0.79 7.21
N THR A 86 10.73 2.12 7.28
CA THR A 86 9.67 3.00 7.78
C THR A 86 8.95 3.60 6.58
N LEU A 87 7.67 3.28 6.45
CA LEU A 87 6.79 3.98 5.54
C LEU A 87 6.15 5.12 6.31
N ASP A 88 6.39 6.36 5.90
CA ASP A 88 5.77 7.52 6.54
C ASP A 88 4.44 7.89 5.86
N SER A 89 3.74 8.88 6.42
CA SER A 89 2.50 9.42 5.84
C SER A 89 2.70 10.04 4.44
N SER A 90 3.95 10.36 4.06
CA SER A 90 4.29 10.84 2.71
C SER A 90 4.32 9.72 1.66
N THR A 91 4.47 8.48 2.12
CA THR A 91 4.37 7.26 1.31
C THR A 91 2.96 6.66 1.33
N GLY A 92 2.05 7.21 2.14
CA GLY A 92 0.64 6.82 2.23
C GLY A 92 0.37 5.53 2.99
N ALA A 93 1.35 4.83 3.57
CA ALA A 93 1.09 3.49 4.12
C ALA A 93 1.96 3.17 5.35
N PHE A 94 1.62 3.68 6.54
CA PHE A 94 2.47 3.55 7.74
C PHE A 94 2.45 2.16 8.41
N VAL A 95 3.43 1.29 8.14
CA VAL A 95 3.61 0.06 8.96
C VAL A 95 5.07 -0.08 9.37
N ASN A 96 5.31 -0.16 10.69
CA ASN A 96 6.63 -0.47 11.22
C ASN A 96 6.88 -1.98 11.13
N LEU A 97 7.87 -2.37 10.32
CA LEU A 97 8.22 -3.75 10.01
C LEU A 97 9.39 -4.29 10.85
N ASP A 98 10.00 -3.44 11.71
CA ASP A 98 11.21 -3.79 12.48
C ASP A 98 10.97 -4.91 13.51
N SER A 99 9.74 -5.07 13.99
CA SER A 99 9.38 -6.13 14.94
C SER A 99 9.17 -7.49 14.27
N MET A 100 9.05 -7.56 12.94
CA MET A 100 8.66 -8.80 12.27
C MET A 100 9.66 -9.93 12.46
N LYS A 101 10.95 -9.64 12.31
CA LYS A 101 12.02 -10.65 12.38
C LYS A 101 12.39 -11.08 13.81
N ASP A 102 12.03 -10.29 14.82
CA ASP A 102 12.22 -10.63 16.24
C ASP A 102 11.01 -11.36 16.85
N SER A 103 9.91 -11.49 16.10
CA SER A 103 8.65 -12.08 16.55
C SER A 103 8.52 -13.52 16.08
N ASP A 104 7.90 -14.38 16.89
CA ASP A 104 7.65 -15.78 16.57
C ASP A 104 6.47 -15.93 15.58
N LEU A 105 5.64 -14.90 15.49
CA LEU A 105 4.46 -14.85 14.65
C LEU A 105 4.19 -13.43 14.17
N ASN A 106 3.79 -13.29 12.91
CA ASN A 106 3.25 -12.04 12.39
C ASN A 106 1.92 -12.29 11.70
N TYR A 107 0.91 -11.47 12.02
CA TYR A 107 -0.42 -11.55 11.45
C TYR A 107 -0.82 -10.21 10.85
N LEU A 108 -1.17 -10.21 9.57
CA LEU A 108 -1.59 -9.05 8.82
C LEU A 108 -3.12 -9.00 8.76
N VAL A 109 -3.69 -7.85 9.11
CA VAL A 109 -5.11 -7.53 8.99
C VAL A 109 -5.23 -6.28 8.12
N GLN A 110 -5.92 -6.38 7.00
CA GLN A 110 -6.09 -5.27 6.09
C GLN A 110 -7.52 -5.19 5.57
N VAL A 111 -8.08 -3.98 5.57
CA VAL A 111 -9.42 -3.67 5.08
C VAL A 111 -9.28 -2.62 3.97
N LYS A 112 -9.60 -3.01 2.74
CA LYS A 112 -9.59 -2.13 1.58
C LYS A 112 -11.00 -1.78 1.18
N VAL A 113 -11.32 -0.50 1.23
CA VAL A 113 -12.64 0.03 0.88
C VAL A 113 -12.48 0.85 -0.38
N THR A 114 -12.94 0.34 -1.50
CA THR A 114 -12.90 1.05 -2.79
C THR A 114 -14.25 1.70 -3.06
N SER A 115 -14.28 3.03 -3.13
CA SER A 115 -15.50 3.80 -3.40
C SER A 115 -15.61 4.19 -4.87
N LYS A 116 -14.49 4.59 -5.50
CA LYS A 116 -14.50 5.05 -6.90
C LYS A 116 -13.16 4.82 -7.60
N HIS A 117 -13.23 4.52 -8.89
CA HIS A 117 -12.09 4.57 -9.80
C HIS A 117 -12.19 5.84 -10.66
N LEU A 118 -11.11 6.62 -10.70
CA LEU A 118 -10.95 7.79 -11.54
C LEU A 118 -9.92 7.47 -12.62
N GLU A 119 -10.33 7.42 -13.88
CA GLU A 119 -9.43 7.16 -15.01
C GLU A 119 -9.38 8.37 -15.95
N ALA A 120 -8.19 8.65 -16.48
CA ALA A 120 -7.90 9.76 -17.38
C ALA A 120 -7.69 9.25 -18.81
N ASP A 121 -8.74 8.71 -19.43
CA ASP A 121 -8.72 8.10 -20.77
C ASP A 121 -8.27 9.04 -21.90
N HIS A 122 -8.32 10.33 -21.65
CA HIS A 122 -7.93 11.37 -22.61
C HIS A 122 -6.41 11.48 -22.76
N LEU A 123 -5.62 10.94 -21.82
CA LEU A 123 -4.16 10.95 -21.88
C LEU A 123 -3.64 9.89 -22.83
N ASN A 124 -3.10 10.31 -23.97
CA ASN A 124 -2.74 9.40 -25.05
C ASN A 124 -1.46 9.76 -25.81
N GLN A 125 -0.81 10.86 -25.47
CA GLN A 125 0.40 11.33 -26.13
C GLN A 125 1.47 11.72 -25.12
N ILE A 126 2.67 11.18 -25.25
CA ILE A 126 3.82 11.63 -24.46
C ILE A 126 4.25 13.03 -24.91
N ARG A 127 4.51 13.92 -23.95
CA ARG A 127 5.13 15.22 -24.18
C ARG A 127 6.61 14.99 -24.44
N GLU A 128 7.08 15.28 -25.64
CA GLU A 128 8.50 15.22 -25.96
C GLU A 128 9.24 16.43 -25.39
N ILE A 129 10.42 16.20 -24.81
CA ILE A 129 11.31 17.26 -24.32
C ILE A 129 12.54 17.29 -25.21
N GLU A 130 12.88 18.49 -25.69
CA GLU A 130 14.03 18.69 -26.56
C GLU A 130 15.34 18.30 -25.86
N GLY A 131 16.21 17.60 -26.58
CA GLY A 131 17.57 17.27 -26.13
C GLY A 131 17.70 16.02 -25.27
N ILE A 132 16.61 15.28 -25.00
CA ILE A 132 16.69 13.99 -24.31
C ILE A 132 17.16 12.91 -25.28
N SER A 133 18.23 12.21 -24.92
CA SER A 133 18.67 11.04 -25.68
C SER A 133 17.74 9.86 -25.41
N PRO A 134 17.52 8.94 -26.36
CA PRO A 134 16.68 7.76 -26.12
C PRO A 134 17.09 6.95 -24.89
N ALA A 135 18.39 6.95 -24.53
CA ALA A 135 18.91 6.20 -23.39
C ALA A 135 18.50 6.80 -22.03
N ASP A 136 18.28 8.12 -21.98
CA ASP A 136 17.98 8.84 -20.73
C ASP A 136 16.47 8.95 -20.47
N VAL A 137 15.64 8.46 -21.40
CA VAL A 137 14.18 8.58 -21.34
C VAL A 137 13.62 7.98 -20.05
N THR A 138 14.05 6.78 -19.65
CA THR A 138 13.56 6.15 -18.42
C THR A 138 13.99 6.90 -17.16
N GLU A 139 15.16 7.53 -17.17
CA GLU A 139 15.63 8.33 -16.04
C GLU A 139 14.78 9.60 -15.88
N VAL A 140 14.42 10.25 -16.99
CA VAL A 140 13.65 11.50 -16.97
C VAL A 140 12.15 11.28 -16.78
N TYR A 141 11.55 10.31 -17.48
CA TYR A 141 10.10 10.08 -17.46
C TYR A 141 9.67 8.98 -16.49
N GLY A 142 10.58 8.08 -16.10
CA GLY A 142 10.22 6.80 -15.52
C GLY A 142 9.76 5.79 -16.59
N ASP A 143 9.16 4.70 -16.15
CA ASP A 143 8.64 3.62 -17.00
C ASP A 143 7.10 3.67 -17.17
N THR A 144 6.44 4.47 -16.33
CA THR A 144 4.97 4.62 -16.32
C THR A 144 4.54 6.07 -16.19
N PHE A 145 3.26 6.32 -16.43
CA PHE A 145 2.62 7.57 -16.07
C PHE A 145 1.36 7.32 -15.23
N VAL A 146 0.97 8.34 -14.48
CA VAL A 146 -0.26 8.34 -13.67
C VAL A 146 -1.45 8.54 -14.58
N SER A 147 -2.25 7.50 -14.75
CA SER A 147 -3.45 7.49 -15.61
C SER A 147 -4.75 7.61 -14.82
N GLY A 148 -4.69 7.64 -13.49
CA GLY A 148 -5.88 7.67 -12.67
C GLY A 148 -5.61 7.56 -11.18
N PHE A 149 -6.68 7.51 -10.40
CA PHE A 149 -6.66 7.32 -8.96
C PHE A 149 -7.76 6.36 -8.51
N ILE A 150 -7.54 5.72 -7.37
CA ILE A 150 -8.57 4.99 -6.63
C ILE A 150 -8.90 5.81 -5.39
N GLU A 151 -10.19 6.09 -5.20
CA GLU A 151 -10.74 6.74 -4.01
C GLU A 151 -11.43 5.73 -3.10
N GLY A 152 -11.25 5.90 -1.80
CA GLY A 152 -11.63 4.92 -0.81
C GLY A 152 -10.91 5.12 0.52
N GLY A 153 -10.56 4.01 1.16
CA GLY A 153 -9.77 3.98 2.38
C GLY A 153 -9.09 2.63 2.54
N GLU A 154 -7.94 2.63 3.18
CA GLU A 154 -7.24 1.40 3.54
C GLU A 154 -6.86 1.43 5.00
N PHE A 155 -7.19 0.37 5.71
CA PHE A 155 -6.74 0.09 7.08
C PHE A 155 -5.76 -1.07 7.00
N THR A 156 -4.60 -0.95 7.63
CA THR A 156 -3.60 -2.01 7.71
C THR A 156 -3.08 -2.11 9.14
N ALA A 157 -3.18 -3.29 9.74
CA ALA A 157 -2.62 -3.59 11.04
C ALA A 157 -1.71 -4.81 10.94
N LEU A 158 -0.53 -4.70 11.54
CA LEU A 158 0.46 -5.76 11.66
C LEU A 158 0.64 -6.11 13.13
N LEU A 159 0.28 -7.35 13.47
CA LEU A 159 0.43 -7.90 14.81
C LEU A 159 1.68 -8.76 14.83
N SER A 160 2.71 -8.30 15.54
CA SER A 160 3.97 -9.00 15.78
C SER A 160 3.95 -9.60 17.19
N VAL A 161 3.86 -10.92 17.30
CA VAL A 161 3.73 -11.63 18.58
C VAL A 161 5.00 -12.40 18.90
N LYS A 162 5.53 -12.18 20.10
CA LYS A 162 6.60 -12.97 20.70
C LYS A 162 6.02 -13.81 21.84
N VAL A 163 6.32 -15.10 21.87
CA VAL A 163 5.75 -16.07 22.80
C VAL A 163 6.87 -16.63 23.69
N ASP A 164 6.77 -16.44 24.99
CA ASP A 164 7.69 -17.02 25.98
C ASP A 164 7.27 -18.46 26.31
N GLY A 165 7.45 -19.37 25.34
CA GLY A 165 7.17 -20.80 25.52
C GLY A 165 6.69 -21.53 24.26
N GLU A 166 7.08 -22.80 24.10
CA GLU A 166 6.81 -23.57 22.87
C GLU A 166 5.34 -24.05 22.76
N HIS A 167 4.59 -24.09 23.88
CA HIS A 167 3.24 -24.65 23.94
C HIS A 167 2.12 -23.68 23.56
N ASP A 168 2.38 -22.37 23.53
CA ASP A 168 1.33 -21.36 23.37
C ASP A 168 1.18 -20.87 21.91
N LEU A 169 2.21 -21.05 21.08
CA LEU A 169 2.22 -20.55 19.70
C LEU A 169 1.08 -21.12 18.82
N PRO A 170 0.78 -22.44 18.83
CA PRO A 170 -0.35 -22.97 18.04
C PRO A 170 -1.71 -22.45 18.53
N ALA A 171 -1.85 -22.24 19.84
CA ALA A 171 -3.09 -21.72 20.43
C ALA A 171 -3.30 -20.24 20.05
N VAL A 172 -2.24 -19.42 20.10
CA VAL A 172 -2.26 -18.03 19.65
C VAL A 172 -2.62 -17.94 18.17
N LYS A 173 -2.04 -18.80 17.31
CA LYS A 173 -2.37 -18.85 15.88
C LYS A 173 -3.85 -19.11 15.64
N GLN A 174 -4.40 -20.17 16.25
CA GLN A 174 -5.79 -20.55 16.09
C GLN A 174 -6.74 -19.44 16.58
N ALA A 175 -6.38 -18.78 17.68
CA ALA A 175 -7.19 -17.74 18.27
C ALA A 175 -7.24 -16.49 17.36
N LEU A 176 -6.10 -16.06 16.78
CA LEU A 176 -6.05 -14.96 15.82
C LEU A 176 -6.86 -15.26 14.55
N GLU A 177 -6.73 -16.46 13.98
CA GLU A 177 -7.53 -16.86 12.81
C GLU A 177 -9.03 -16.84 13.12
N THR A 178 -9.44 -17.41 14.26
CA THR A 178 -10.85 -17.44 14.65
C THR A 178 -11.39 -16.02 14.83
N LEU A 179 -10.63 -15.14 15.47
CA LEU A 179 -11.03 -13.76 15.68
C LEU A 179 -11.28 -13.05 14.35
N PHE A 180 -10.29 -13.03 13.45
CA PHE A 180 -10.37 -12.21 12.24
C PHE A 180 -11.19 -12.86 11.11
N ASN A 181 -11.31 -14.19 11.05
CA ASN A 181 -12.22 -14.85 10.09
C ASN A 181 -13.70 -14.56 10.40
N ASN A 182 -14.07 -14.43 11.68
CA ASN A 182 -15.43 -14.06 12.06
C ASN A 182 -15.79 -12.63 11.61
N LEU A 183 -14.78 -11.75 11.51
CA LEU A 183 -14.93 -10.37 11.06
C LEU A 183 -15.29 -10.31 9.57
N GLU A 184 -14.59 -11.09 8.73
CA GLU A 184 -14.88 -11.17 7.29
C GLU A 184 -16.32 -11.66 7.01
N ASN A 185 -16.80 -12.61 7.83
CA ASN A 185 -18.11 -13.25 7.65
C ASN A 185 -19.27 -12.52 8.35
N GLY A 186 -19.00 -11.47 9.13
CA GLY A 186 -20.02 -10.73 9.89
C GLY A 186 -20.72 -11.58 10.96
N GLU A 187 -20.03 -12.57 11.52
CA GLU A 187 -20.58 -13.48 12.52
C GLU A 187 -20.49 -12.89 13.95
N PRO A 188 -21.50 -13.10 14.80
CA PRO A 188 -21.50 -12.58 16.17
C PRO A 188 -20.34 -13.17 17.00
N ASP A 189 -19.79 -12.32 17.86
CA ASP A 189 -18.54 -12.53 18.59
C ASP A 189 -18.66 -13.62 19.67
N SER A 190 -18.37 -14.86 19.31
CA SER A 190 -18.23 -15.97 20.26
C SER A 190 -16.79 -16.18 20.75
N GLY A 191 -15.80 -15.47 20.16
CA GLY A 191 -14.37 -15.66 20.39
C GLY A 191 -13.69 -14.61 21.29
N GLN A 192 -14.37 -13.49 21.57
CA GLN A 192 -13.88 -12.39 22.41
C GLN A 192 -13.34 -12.85 23.79
N TYR A 193 -14.00 -13.81 24.43
CA TYR A 193 -13.65 -14.28 25.77
C TYR A 193 -12.38 -15.16 25.81
N ASP A 194 -12.10 -15.94 24.77
CA ASP A 194 -10.91 -16.83 24.72
C ASP A 194 -9.65 -16.05 24.30
N MET A 195 -9.78 -15.08 23.39
CA MET A 195 -8.67 -14.22 22.94
C MET A 195 -8.12 -13.31 24.04
N GLN A 196 -9.00 -12.67 24.81
CA GLN A 196 -8.56 -11.85 25.96
C GLN A 196 -7.81 -12.72 26.97
N LYS A 197 -8.28 -13.93 27.25
CA LYS A 197 -7.60 -14.82 28.17
C LYS A 197 -6.22 -15.27 27.66
N LEU A 198 -6.11 -15.61 26.37
CA LEU A 198 -4.85 -16.02 25.73
C LEU A 198 -3.81 -14.89 25.61
N LEU A 199 -4.23 -13.63 25.45
CA LEU A 199 -3.34 -12.46 25.40
C LEU A 199 -3.00 -11.89 26.78
N LEU A 200 -3.88 -12.05 27.78
CA LEU A 200 -3.65 -11.61 29.16
C LEU A 200 -2.86 -12.63 30.01
N ASP A 201 -2.78 -13.90 29.59
CA ASP A 201 -1.86 -14.85 30.20
C ASP A 201 -0.42 -14.36 29.91
N ALA A 202 0.31 -14.01 30.98
CA ALA A 202 1.49 -13.15 31.02
C ALA A 202 2.76 -13.67 30.31
N THR A 203 2.64 -14.57 29.35
CA THR A 203 3.72 -15.23 28.60
C THR A 203 3.84 -14.75 27.16
N THR A 204 3.01 -13.80 26.70
CA THR A 204 3.10 -13.26 25.34
C THR A 204 3.38 -11.76 25.33
N THR A 205 4.31 -11.32 24.49
CA THR A 205 4.54 -9.90 24.19
C THR A 205 4.03 -9.62 22.79
N THR A 206 2.93 -8.87 22.69
CA THR A 206 2.34 -8.45 21.42
C THR A 206 2.73 -7.01 21.11
N ARG A 207 3.26 -6.77 19.91
CA ARG A 207 3.48 -5.44 19.34
C ARG A 207 2.55 -5.26 18.17
N ILE A 208 1.82 -4.15 18.14
CA ILE A 208 0.84 -3.86 17.10
C ILE A 208 1.23 -2.56 16.43
N SER A 209 1.35 -2.60 15.11
CA SER A 209 1.56 -1.42 14.26
C SER A 209 0.32 -1.23 13.40
N VAL A 210 -0.28 -0.03 13.43
CA VAL A 210 -1.50 0.28 12.65
C VAL A 210 -1.26 1.49 11.75
N ALA A 211 -1.77 1.39 10.53
CA ALA A 211 -1.89 2.45 9.53
C ALA A 211 -3.33 2.56 9.05
N TRP A 212 -3.74 3.78 8.69
CA TRP A 212 -4.88 3.95 7.81
C TRP A 212 -4.76 5.17 6.90
N ILE A 213 -5.50 5.12 5.79
CA ILE A 213 -5.84 6.27 4.95
C ILE A 213 -7.36 6.33 4.83
N GLY A 214 -7.95 7.50 5.01
CA GLY A 214 -9.39 7.71 4.85
C GLY A 214 -10.15 7.92 6.16
N ASP A 215 -9.55 7.59 7.31
CA ASP A 215 -10.04 8.00 8.62
C ASP A 215 -9.36 9.33 9.04
N THR A 216 -10.15 10.29 9.51
CA THR A 216 -9.70 11.67 9.84
C THR A 216 -9.65 11.93 11.34
N THR A 217 -9.84 10.90 12.17
CA THR A 217 -10.05 11.07 13.61
C THR A 217 -8.75 11.24 14.40
N GLN A 218 -7.65 10.54 14.05
CA GLN A 218 -6.32 10.70 14.65
C GLN A 218 -5.24 9.98 13.80
N ASP A 219 -3.96 10.30 14.00
CA ASP A 219 -2.85 9.46 13.50
C ASP A 219 -2.79 8.16 14.33
N PRO A 220 -2.88 6.97 13.72
CA PRO A 220 -2.90 5.69 14.43
C PRO A 220 -1.56 5.37 15.11
N SER A 221 -0.46 6.02 14.72
CA SER A 221 0.87 5.79 15.29
C SER A 221 1.05 6.34 16.72
N ASP A 222 0.19 7.27 17.14
CA ASP A 222 0.21 7.86 18.48
C ASP A 222 -0.55 7.02 19.53
N ILE A 223 -1.15 5.90 19.10
CA ILE A 223 -2.05 5.07 19.91
C ILE A 223 -1.37 3.73 20.22
N GLU A 224 -1.38 3.32 21.48
CA GLU A 224 -1.06 1.93 21.84
C GLU A 224 -2.28 1.05 21.57
N TRP A 225 -2.15 0.14 20.61
CA TRP A 225 -3.24 -0.73 20.17
C TRP A 225 -3.25 -2.06 20.92
N SER A 226 -4.44 -2.49 21.33
CA SER A 226 -4.75 -3.87 21.67
C SER A 226 -5.37 -4.62 20.49
N VAL A 227 -5.33 -5.96 20.53
CA VAL A 227 -5.91 -6.80 19.47
C VAL A 227 -7.42 -6.58 19.32
N GLN A 228 -8.10 -6.28 20.43
CA GLN A 228 -9.53 -5.98 20.44
C GLN A 228 -9.83 -4.63 19.75
N GLU A 229 -9.04 -3.60 20.03
CA GLU A 229 -9.19 -2.29 19.37
C GLU A 229 -8.91 -2.39 17.87
N VAL A 230 -7.95 -3.22 17.44
CA VAL A 230 -7.70 -3.47 16.01
C VAL A 230 -8.93 -4.09 15.34
N ARG A 231 -9.57 -5.09 15.97
CA ARG A 231 -10.79 -5.72 15.46
C ARG A 231 -11.92 -4.70 15.32
N GLU A 232 -12.20 -3.94 16.38
CA GLU A 232 -13.28 -2.95 16.40
C GLU A 232 -13.03 -1.83 15.39
N ALA A 233 -11.79 -1.34 15.29
CA ALA A 233 -11.42 -0.33 14.30
C ALA A 233 -11.58 -0.86 12.87
N ALA A 234 -11.17 -2.10 12.61
CA ALA A 234 -11.32 -2.72 11.29
C ALA A 234 -12.79 -2.92 10.91
N GLU A 235 -13.66 -3.31 11.87
CA GLU A 235 -15.11 -3.47 11.67
C GLU A 235 -15.81 -2.15 11.32
N ASP A 236 -15.48 -1.07 12.03
CA ASP A 236 -16.08 0.25 11.83
C ASP A 236 -15.50 1.00 10.62
N PHE A 237 -14.31 0.61 10.15
CA PHE A 237 -13.57 1.31 9.11
C PHE A 237 -14.37 1.55 7.81
N PRO A 238 -15.09 0.58 7.23
CA PRO A 238 -15.88 0.81 6.01
C PRO A 238 -16.93 1.92 6.16
N SER A 239 -17.61 1.97 7.31
CA SER A 239 -18.61 3.01 7.61
C SER A 239 -17.99 4.40 7.63
N LYS A 240 -16.81 4.54 8.24
CA LYS A 240 -16.05 5.79 8.29
C LYS A 240 -15.58 6.25 6.90
N VAL A 241 -15.05 5.32 6.10
CA VAL A 241 -14.63 5.62 4.72
C VAL A 241 -15.82 6.04 3.85
N GLY A 242 -17.01 5.48 4.09
CA GLY A 242 -18.26 5.90 3.42
C GLY A 242 -18.61 7.37 3.62
N LEU A 243 -18.17 7.98 4.72
CA LEU A 243 -18.39 9.41 4.99
C LEU A 243 -17.35 10.30 4.30
N CYS A 244 -16.08 9.86 4.28
CA CYS A 244 -14.94 10.67 3.84
C CYS A 244 -13.94 9.86 2.99
N PRO A 245 -14.29 9.40 1.78
CA PRO A 245 -13.34 8.68 0.93
C PRO A 245 -12.17 9.58 0.52
N GLN A 246 -10.96 9.04 0.54
CA GLN A 246 -9.71 9.71 0.17
C GLN A 246 -9.05 8.99 -1.00
N ARG A 247 -8.12 9.65 -1.70
CA ARG A 247 -7.28 8.97 -2.69
C ARG A 247 -6.29 8.06 -1.96
N ILE A 248 -6.37 6.77 -2.26
CA ILE A 248 -5.53 5.74 -1.61
C ILE A 248 -4.44 5.22 -2.55
N HIS A 249 -4.73 5.17 -3.86
CA HIS A 249 -3.79 4.65 -4.85
C HIS A 249 -3.77 5.51 -6.11
N ALA A 250 -2.59 5.62 -6.71
CA ALA A 250 -2.43 6.07 -8.09
C ALA A 250 -2.44 4.88 -9.04
N VAL A 251 -3.16 5.01 -10.15
CA VAL A 251 -3.18 4.03 -11.23
C VAL A 251 -2.07 4.38 -12.20
N LEU A 252 -1.15 3.45 -12.38
CA LEU A 252 -0.01 3.58 -13.29
C LEU A 252 -0.24 2.81 -14.59
N THR A 253 -0.02 3.49 -15.71
CA THR A 253 -0.03 2.93 -17.06
C THR A 253 1.38 2.93 -17.65
N PRO A 254 1.89 1.80 -18.16
CA PRO A 254 3.18 1.75 -18.85
C PRO A 254 3.21 2.63 -20.09
N TYR A 255 4.32 3.34 -20.32
CA TYR A 255 4.52 4.12 -21.54
C TYR A 255 4.51 3.26 -22.81
N ALA A 256 4.82 1.96 -22.68
CA ALA A 256 4.71 0.99 -23.76
C ALA A 256 3.29 0.88 -24.35
N LYS A 257 2.25 1.39 -23.67
CA LYS A 257 0.89 1.48 -24.23
C LYS A 257 0.66 2.70 -25.13
N LEU A 258 1.56 3.69 -25.13
CA LEU A 258 1.44 4.90 -25.93
C LEU A 258 2.19 4.76 -27.26
N SER A 259 1.47 4.89 -28.38
CA SER A 259 2.10 4.83 -29.71
C SER A 259 3.15 5.93 -29.92
N SER A 260 2.94 7.12 -29.36
CA SER A 260 3.91 8.23 -29.41
C SER A 260 5.22 7.90 -28.70
N TYR A 261 5.17 7.17 -27.57
CA TYR A 261 6.37 6.77 -26.84
C TYR A 261 7.21 5.77 -27.63
N ILE A 262 6.54 4.79 -28.25
CA ILE A 262 7.19 3.79 -29.10
C ILE A 262 7.90 4.48 -30.28
N GLN A 263 7.28 5.50 -30.86
CA GLN A 263 7.89 6.31 -31.94
C GLN A 263 9.10 7.11 -31.44
N MET A 264 8.97 7.83 -30.32
CA MET A 264 10.04 8.63 -29.73
C MET A 264 11.29 7.79 -29.41
N THR A 265 11.07 6.58 -28.88
CA THR A 265 12.15 5.68 -28.42
C THR A 265 12.62 4.70 -29.51
N ASN A 266 11.98 4.68 -30.68
CA ASN A 266 12.17 3.65 -31.71
C ASN A 266 12.05 2.21 -31.16
N SER A 267 11.15 1.99 -30.20
CA SER A 267 10.99 0.73 -29.44
C SER A 267 12.23 0.24 -28.70
N LYS A 268 13.27 1.07 -28.57
CA LYS A 268 14.47 0.78 -27.77
C LYS A 268 14.23 1.37 -26.37
N ASN A 269 14.72 0.74 -25.31
CA ASN A 269 14.63 1.26 -23.93
C ASN A 269 13.24 1.18 -23.27
N ILE A 270 12.42 0.18 -23.63
CA ILE A 270 11.31 -0.23 -22.75
C ILE A 270 11.92 -1.01 -21.59
N VAL A 271 11.96 -0.39 -20.41
CA VAL A 271 12.43 -1.04 -19.18
C VAL A 271 11.28 -1.83 -18.58
N ASP A 272 11.57 -3.10 -18.25
CA ASP A 272 10.66 -3.98 -17.53
C ASP A 272 11.29 -4.40 -16.22
N TYR A 273 10.77 -3.85 -15.12
CA TYR A 273 11.24 -4.14 -13.78
C TYR A 273 10.72 -5.49 -13.24
N GLY A 274 9.82 -6.19 -13.94
CA GLY A 274 9.30 -7.48 -13.51
C GLY A 274 10.39 -8.53 -13.29
N SER A 275 11.44 -8.50 -14.12
CA SER A 275 12.59 -9.42 -14.00
C SER A 275 13.50 -9.14 -12.80
N VAL A 276 13.56 -7.90 -12.31
CA VAL A 276 14.40 -7.51 -11.17
C VAL A 276 13.65 -7.51 -9.83
N LYS A 277 12.31 -7.56 -9.85
CA LYS A 277 11.49 -7.58 -8.64
C LYS A 277 11.91 -8.71 -7.69
N ALA A 278 12.05 -9.94 -8.19
CA ALA A 278 12.45 -11.09 -7.38
C ALA A 278 13.81 -10.91 -6.66
N TYR A 279 14.77 -10.23 -7.30
CA TYR A 279 16.06 -9.93 -6.67
C TYR A 279 15.92 -8.85 -5.58
N THR A 280 15.04 -7.89 -5.80
CA THR A 280 14.79 -6.78 -4.89
C THR A 280 14.01 -7.23 -3.66
N ASP A 281 13.02 -8.10 -3.87
CA ASP A 281 12.26 -8.76 -2.81
C ASP A 281 13.20 -9.54 -1.90
N LYS A 282 14.10 -10.35 -2.49
CA LYS A 282 15.14 -11.04 -1.72
C LYS A 282 16.04 -10.05 -0.96
N LEU A 283 16.51 -9.00 -1.62
CA LEU A 283 17.38 -7.99 -1.00
C LEU A 283 16.68 -7.31 0.19
N LEU A 284 15.39 -7.04 0.09
CA LEU A 284 14.58 -6.47 1.16
C LEU A 284 14.56 -7.40 2.37
N ASP A 285 14.26 -8.68 2.16
CA ASP A 285 14.22 -9.65 3.25
C ASP A 285 15.60 -9.83 3.91
N ASP A 286 16.66 -9.94 3.10
CA ASP A 286 18.06 -10.02 3.57
C ASP A 286 18.45 -8.76 4.37
N TYR A 287 17.98 -7.58 3.95
CA TYR A 287 18.23 -6.30 4.64
C TYR A 287 17.59 -6.25 6.03
N PHE A 288 16.34 -6.70 6.16
CA PHE A 288 15.67 -6.77 7.47
C PHE A 288 16.25 -7.84 8.39
N GLU A 289 16.70 -8.96 7.83
CA GLU A 289 17.45 -9.97 8.59
C GLU A 289 18.76 -9.38 9.13
N TYR A 290 19.50 -8.65 8.30
CA TYR A 290 20.71 -7.94 8.74
C TYR A 290 20.41 -6.94 9.86
N LYS A 291 19.36 -6.11 9.73
CA LYS A 291 18.96 -5.16 10.80
C LYS A 291 18.67 -5.87 12.12
N ASN A 292 17.99 -7.02 12.06
CA ASN A 292 17.67 -7.80 13.25
C ASN A 292 18.94 -8.35 13.94
N ILE A 293 19.84 -8.97 13.16
CA ILE A 293 21.13 -9.47 13.67
C ILE A 293 21.95 -8.34 14.29
N TRP A 294 22.03 -7.19 13.62
CA TRP A 294 22.75 -6.03 14.12
C TRP A 294 22.22 -5.56 15.49
N LYS A 295 20.89 -5.48 15.64
CA LYS A 295 20.23 -5.10 16.90
C LYS A 295 20.52 -6.10 18.02
N GLN A 296 20.57 -7.41 17.72
CA GLN A 296 20.93 -8.44 18.70
C GLN A 296 22.38 -8.23 19.20
N ILE A 297 23.31 -8.00 18.27
CA ILE A 297 24.72 -7.72 18.58
C ILE A 297 24.87 -6.47 19.46
N GLU A 298 24.20 -5.36 19.11
CA GLU A 298 24.24 -4.12 19.90
C GLU A 298 23.67 -4.28 21.31
N THR A 299 22.61 -5.08 21.46
CA THR A 299 21.96 -5.35 22.75
C THR A 299 22.66 -6.43 23.58
N GLY A 300 23.72 -7.06 23.05
CA GLY A 300 24.51 -8.09 23.73
C GLY A 300 23.74 -9.38 23.99
N LYS A 301 22.69 -9.66 23.19
CA LYS A 301 21.94 -10.91 23.19
C LYS A 301 22.44 -11.85 22.11
#